data_AF-A0A0K9N894-F1
#
_entry.id   AF-A0A0K9N894-F1
#
_cell.length_a   1.000
_cell.length_b   1.000
_cell.length_c   1.000
_cell.angle_alpha   90.00
_cell.angle_beta   90.00
_cell.angle_gamma   90.00
#
_symmetry.space_group_name_H-M   'P 1'
#
loop_
_entity.id
_entity.type
_entity.pdbx_description
1 polymer ?
#
loop_
_entity_poly.entity_id
_entity_poly.type
_entity_poly.pdbx_seq_one_letter_code
_entity_poly.pdbx_strand_id
1 'polypeptide(L)'
;MEHMSDNDKTVFVNYEKGGQEPELERAYMELGKAYYEGRFEDPLPELLPLFNKITRLKKESEKDENTCPHCGSELKPGSLFCAQCGQRV
;
A
#
# COMPACT_ATOMS: atom_id res chain seq x y z
N MET A 1 -27.39 13.32 4.23
CA MET A 1 -26.54 12.77 5.30
C MET A 1 -26.72 11.27 5.21
N GLU A 2 -25.83 10.47 4.63
CA GLU A 2 -24.41 10.60 4.29
C GLU A 2 -24.20 9.89 2.92
N HIS A 3 -23.37 10.47 2.06
CA HIS A 3 -22.90 9.80 0.85
C HIS A 3 -21.89 8.73 1.27
N MET A 4 -22.29 7.46 1.28
CA MET A 4 -21.36 6.35 1.51
C MET A 4 -20.64 6.05 0.19
N SER A 5 -19.33 6.26 0.22
CA SER A 5 -18.37 6.28 -0.88
C SER A 5 -18.19 4.94 -1.60
N ASP A 6 -18.19 5.01 -2.93
CA ASP A 6 -17.66 4.03 -3.86
C ASP A 6 -16.22 3.59 -3.50
N ASN A 7 -16.01 2.30 -3.27
CA ASN A 7 -14.84 1.57 -3.79
C ASN A 7 -14.94 0.07 -3.49
N ASP A 8 -15.81 -0.63 -4.21
CA ASP A 8 -15.70 -2.08 -4.37
C ASP A 8 -14.84 -2.37 -5.61
N LYS A 9 -13.55 -2.02 -5.53
CA LYS A 9 -12.56 -2.43 -6.53
C LYS A 9 -11.95 -3.73 -6.03
N THR A 10 -12.57 -4.83 -6.42
CA THR A 10 -11.92 -6.15 -6.41
C THR A 10 -10.75 -6.09 -7.40
N VAL A 11 -9.58 -5.68 -6.91
CA VAL A 11 -8.34 -5.76 -7.65
C VAL A 11 -7.90 -7.22 -7.61
N PHE A 12 -8.22 -7.96 -8.66
CA PHE A 12 -7.59 -9.24 -8.93
C PHE A 12 -6.11 -8.98 -9.23
N VAL A 13 -5.26 -9.06 -8.22
CA VAL A 13 -3.80 -8.97 -8.40
C VAL A 13 -3.30 -10.35 -8.80
N ASN A 14 -2.75 -10.47 -10.01
CA ASN A 14 -1.97 -11.64 -10.41
C ASN A 14 -0.79 -11.76 -9.45
N TYR A 15 -0.78 -12.84 -8.65
CA TYR A 15 0.28 -13.16 -7.69
C TYR A 15 1.50 -13.68 -8.46
N GLU A 16 2.28 -12.77 -9.03
CA GLU A 16 3.57 -13.08 -9.66
C GLU A 16 4.57 -13.42 -8.54
N LYS A 17 4.59 -14.69 -8.18
CA LYS A 17 5.42 -15.31 -7.14
C LYS A 17 6.90 -15.25 -7.58
N GLY A 18 7.61 -14.17 -7.24
CA GLY A 18 8.97 -13.99 -7.71
C GLY A 18 9.71 -12.78 -7.12
N GLY A 19 9.72 -12.64 -5.81
CA GLY A 19 10.44 -11.58 -5.11
C GLY A 19 10.08 -11.64 -3.63
N GLN A 20 10.96 -11.17 -2.75
CA GLN A 20 10.70 -11.11 -1.31
C GLN A 20 9.28 -10.55 -1.07
N GLU A 21 8.41 -11.28 -0.35
CA GLU A 21 7.06 -10.80 -0.06
C GLU A 21 7.17 -9.36 0.46
N PRO A 22 6.54 -8.38 -0.23
CA PRO A 22 6.66 -6.98 0.16
C PRO A 22 6.25 -6.87 1.63
N GLU A 23 7.04 -6.15 2.42
CA GLU A 23 6.87 -6.09 3.88
C GLU A 23 5.44 -5.66 4.28
N LEU A 24 4.80 -4.88 3.41
CA LEU A 24 3.39 -4.49 3.49
C LEU A 24 2.43 -5.68 3.44
N GLU A 25 2.62 -6.63 2.53
CA GLU A 25 1.77 -7.81 2.38
C GLU A 25 1.89 -8.74 3.59
N ARG A 26 3.11 -8.93 4.11
CA ARG A 26 3.35 -9.67 5.36
C ARG A 26 2.62 -9.03 6.54
N ALA A 27 2.62 -7.71 6.63
CA ALA A 27 1.91 -6.98 7.68
C ALA A 27 0.37 -7.16 7.58
N TYR A 28 -0.19 -7.20 6.36
CA TYR A 28 -1.60 -7.53 6.15
C TYR A 28 -1.94 -8.96 6.59
N MET A 29 -1.10 -9.94 6.25
CA MET A 29 -1.31 -11.33 6.65
C MET A 29 -1.24 -11.51 8.17
N GLU A 30 -0.28 -10.85 8.82
CA GLU A 30 -0.11 -10.87 10.28
C GLU A 30 -1.32 -10.26 11.00
N LEU A 31 -1.83 -9.12 10.50
CA LEU A 31 -3.07 -8.49 10.99
C LEU A 31 -4.27 -9.44 10.90
N GLY A 32 -4.49 -10.05 9.73
CA GLY A 32 -5.63 -10.96 9.52
C GLY A 32 -5.57 -12.19 10.44
N LYS A 33 -4.37 -12.76 10.63
CA LYS A 33 -4.14 -13.87 11.55
C LYS A 33 -4.46 -13.48 12.99
N ALA A 34 -3.91 -12.36 13.47
CA ALA A 34 -4.13 -11.87 14.82
C ALA A 34 -5.62 -11.58 15.09
N TYR A 35 -6.31 -11.00 14.12
CA TYR A 35 -7.76 -10.76 14.19
C TYR A 35 -8.57 -12.06 14.32
N TYR A 36 -8.30 -13.06 13.48
CA TYR A 36 -9.06 -14.31 13.46
C TYR A 36 -8.79 -15.19 14.70
N GLU A 37 -7.52 -15.30 15.11
CA GLU A 37 -7.10 -16.09 16.27
C GLU A 37 -7.50 -15.42 17.59
N GLY A 38 -7.55 -14.09 17.60
CA GLY A 38 -7.82 -13.28 18.77
C GLY A 38 -9.18 -13.49 19.43
N ARG A 39 -10.19 -13.97 18.69
CA ARG A 39 -11.55 -14.24 19.21
C ARG A 39 -12.13 -13.07 20.05
N PHE A 40 -11.74 -11.84 19.73
CA PHE A 40 -12.08 -10.66 20.51
C PHE A 40 -13.45 -10.11 20.10
N GLU A 41 -14.27 -9.67 21.07
CA GLU A 41 -15.47 -8.85 20.79
C GLU A 41 -15.09 -7.42 20.38
N ASP A 42 -13.96 -6.91 20.89
CA ASP A 42 -13.39 -5.61 20.52
C ASP A 42 -11.86 -5.72 20.30
N PRO A 43 -11.41 -6.09 19.09
CA PRO A 43 -10.00 -6.33 18.78
C PRO A 43 -9.20 -5.03 18.61
N LEU A 44 -9.83 -3.85 18.63
CA LEU A 44 -9.21 -2.62 18.17
C LEU A 44 -7.94 -2.24 18.93
N PRO A 45 -7.86 -2.32 20.28
CA PRO A 45 -6.67 -1.92 21.02
C PRO A 45 -5.42 -2.74 20.67
N GLU A 46 -5.57 -4.05 20.46
CA GLU A 46 -4.44 -4.96 20.22
C GLU A 46 -3.95 -4.94 18.77
N LEU A 47 -4.80 -4.55 17.83
CA LEU A 47 -4.44 -4.47 16.42
C LEU A 47 -3.88 -3.10 15.99
N LEU A 48 -3.99 -2.06 16.83
CA LEU A 48 -3.42 -0.73 16.55
C LEU A 48 -1.95 -0.76 16.09
N PRO A 49 -1.04 -1.56 16.69
CA PRO A 49 0.35 -1.62 16.23
C PRO A 49 0.48 -2.09 14.78
N LEU A 50 -0.33 -3.07 14.38
CA LEU A 50 -0.33 -3.61 13.02
C LEU A 50 -0.92 -2.61 12.01
N PHE A 51 -1.99 -1.90 12.38
CA PHE A 51 -2.54 -0.81 11.54
C PHE A 51 -1.54 0.33 11.32
N ASN A 52 -0.84 0.74 12.37
CA ASN A 52 0.21 1.77 12.26
C ASN A 52 1.35 1.32 11.35
N LYS A 53 1.80 0.06 11.49
CA LYS A 53 2.83 -0.54 10.64
C LYS A 53 2.40 -0.54 9.17
N ILE A 54 1.18 -0.98 8.87
CA ILE A 54 0.62 -0.98 7.51
C ILE A 54 0.53 0.45 6.95
N THR A 55 0.05 1.41 7.74
CA THR A 55 -0.08 2.81 7.33
C THR A 55 1.26 3.39 6.92
N ARG A 56 2.32 3.10 7.69
CA ARG A 56 3.68 3.54 7.39
C ARG A 56 4.21 2.92 6.11
N LEU A 57 4.15 1.60 5.99
CA LEU A 57 4.67 0.86 4.84
C LEU A 57 3.96 1.27 3.53
N LYS A 58 2.63 1.46 3.58
CA LYS A 58 1.86 1.94 2.43
C LYS A 58 2.28 3.35 1.98
N LYS A 59 2.55 4.23 2.94
CA LYS A 59 3.01 5.60 2.65
C LYS A 59 4.43 5.63 2.09
N GLU A 60 5.27 4.69 2.48
CA GLU A 60 6.64 4.54 1.96
C GLU A 60 6.61 3.97 0.53
N SER A 61 5.78 2.96 0.24
CA SER A 61 5.64 2.43 -1.13
C SER A 61 5.07 3.45 -2.14
N GLU A 62 4.15 4.31 -1.72
CA GLU A 62 3.55 5.34 -2.60
C GLU A 62 4.51 6.51 -2.93
N LYS A 63 5.59 6.70 -2.16
CA LYS A 63 6.53 7.82 -2.36
C LYS A 63 7.58 7.55 -3.41
N ASP A 64 8.08 6.32 -3.49
CA ASP A 64 9.18 5.96 -4.38
C ASP A 64 8.72 5.80 -5.83
N GLU A 65 7.44 5.45 -6.05
CA GLU A 65 6.88 5.26 -7.40
C GLU A 65 6.57 6.57 -8.13
N ASN A 66 6.50 7.70 -7.41
CA ASN A 66 6.05 8.98 -7.95
C ASN A 66 7.17 10.02 -8.10
N THR A 67 8.45 9.62 -8.10
CA THR A 67 9.56 10.58 -8.21
C THR A 67 10.51 10.20 -9.33
N CYS A 68 10.90 11.18 -10.16
CA CYS A 68 11.85 10.96 -11.23
C CYS A 68 13.25 10.67 -10.67
N PRO A 69 13.88 9.53 -10.97
CA PRO A 69 15.21 9.18 -10.46
C PRO A 69 16.32 10.11 -11.00
N HIS A 70 16.07 10.81 -12.10
CA HIS A 70 17.06 11.68 -12.74
C HIS A 70 17.05 13.12 -12.21
N CYS A 71 15.86 13.69 -11.95
CA CYS A 71 15.74 15.11 -11.57
C CYS A 71 14.98 15.35 -10.27
N GLY A 72 14.41 14.31 -9.65
CA GLY A 72 13.66 14.42 -8.40
C GLY A 72 12.27 15.04 -8.54
N SER A 73 11.78 15.30 -9.76
CA SER A 73 10.43 15.85 -9.96
C SER A 73 9.35 14.79 -9.73
N GLU A 74 8.20 15.20 -9.23
CA GLU A 74 7.04 14.31 -9.10
C GLU A 74 6.58 13.80 -10.48
N LEU A 75 6.47 12.48 -10.60
CA LEU A 75 5.90 11.77 -11.73
C LEU A 75 4.43 11.48 -11.45
N LYS A 76 3.61 11.58 -12.48
CA LYS A 76 2.24 11.08 -12.38
C LYS A 76 2.25 9.55 -12.45
N PRO A 77 1.37 8.84 -11.72
CA PRO A 77 1.29 7.39 -11.78
C PRO A 77 1.04 6.93 -13.22
N GLY A 78 1.88 6.01 -13.71
CA GLY A 78 1.83 5.52 -15.10
C GLY A 78 2.51 6.41 -16.15
N SER A 79 3.29 7.42 -15.74
CA SER A 79 4.09 8.21 -16.68
C SER A 79 5.27 7.38 -17.21
N LEU A 80 5.40 7.27 -18.53
CA LEU A 80 6.58 6.63 -19.16
C LEU A 80 7.78 7.58 -19.28
N PHE A 81 7.54 8.88 -19.14
CA PHE A 81 8.56 9.93 -19.28
C PHE A 81 8.32 11.03 -18.25
N CYS A 82 9.41 11.62 -17.78
CA CYS A 82 9.38 12.78 -16.90
C CYS A 82 8.98 14.04 -17.66
N ALA A 83 7.92 14.72 -17.22
CA ALA A 83 7.45 15.97 -17.81
C ALA A 83 8.40 17.16 -17.55
N GLN A 84 9.32 17.06 -16.60
CA GLN A 84 10.28 18.12 -16.26
C GLN A 84 11.62 17.98 -16.97
N CYS A 85 12.22 16.78 -16.96
CA CYS A 85 13.54 16.55 -17.57
C CYS A 85 13.52 15.79 -18.91
N GLY A 86 12.38 15.23 -19.31
CA GLY A 86 12.24 14.46 -20.56
C GLY A 86 12.84 13.05 -20.53
N GLN A 87 13.45 12.63 -19.41
CA GLN A 87 14.00 11.29 -19.24
C GLN A 87 12.87 10.24 -19.23
N ARG A 88 13.11 9.06 -19.80
CA ARG A 88 12.24 7.89 -19.59
C ARG A 88 12.35 7.43 -18.12
N VAL A 89 11.22 7.11 -17.52
CA VAL A 89 11.08 6.71 -16.10
C VAL A 89 10.44 5.34 -15.98
#